data_AF-C3KHV5-F1
#
_entry.id   AF-C3KHV5-F1
#
_cell.length_a   1.000
_cell.length_b   1.000
_cell.length_c   1.000
_cell.angle_alpha   90.00
_cell.angle_beta   90.00
_cell.angle_gamma   90.00
#
_symmetry.space_group_name_H-M   'P 1'
#
loop_
_entity.id
_entity.type
_entity.pdbx_description
1 polymer ?
#
loop_
_entity_poly.entity_id
_entity_poly.type
_entity_poly.pdbx_seq_one_letter_code
_entity_poly.pdbx_strand_id
1 'polypeptide(L)'
;MHVLLLKEPRDGESGPDPYIKELESHGHKATLIPVLSFKFVSLNTLSDKLFQPEKHGGLIFTSPMCLEADERREEWNSSVKDKWNSKSIYVVGKATAAAVRNLGLNPLGEDTGTADVLSSLIIEREDTNIPPLFSPVAQSKEKSCPRL
;
A
#
# COMPACT_ATOMS: atom_id res chain seq x y z
N MET A 1 -18.74 -31.95 4.87
CA MET A 1 -18.95 -31.23 3.59
C MET A 1 -17.61 -30.67 3.12
N HIS A 2 -17.35 -30.67 1.81
CA HIS A 2 -16.17 -30.04 1.24
C HIS A 2 -16.49 -28.58 0.90
N VAL A 3 -15.63 -27.65 1.31
CA VAL A 3 -15.79 -26.21 1.09
C VAL A 3 -14.56 -25.68 0.35
N LEU A 4 -14.79 -24.90 -0.70
CA LEU A 4 -13.73 -24.25 -1.46
C LEU A 4 -13.71 -22.75 -1.13
N LEU A 5 -12.56 -22.25 -0.68
CA LEU A 5 -12.33 -20.83 -0.41
C LEU A 5 -11.52 -20.23 -1.56
N LEU A 6 -12.14 -19.31 -2.31
CA LEU A 6 -11.51 -18.57 -3.41
C LEU A 6 -11.08 -17.18 -2.91
N LYS A 7 -9.95 -17.11 -2.20
CA LYS A 7 -9.43 -15.88 -1.60
C LYS A 7 -7.93 -15.94 -1.45
N GLU A 8 -7.31 -14.77 -1.29
CA GLU A 8 -5.88 -14.70 -0.97
C GLU A 8 -5.58 -15.21 0.42
N PRO A 9 -4.54 -16.03 0.60
CA PRO A 9 -4.11 -16.49 1.91
C PRO A 9 -3.74 -15.30 2.80
N ARG A 10 -3.84 -15.47 4.12
CA ARG A 10 -3.49 -14.41 5.06
C ARG A 10 -1.97 -14.20 5.06
N ASP A 11 -1.52 -12.98 4.80
CA ASP A 11 -0.11 -12.61 4.87
C ASP A 11 0.37 -12.52 6.34
N GLY A 12 1.51 -13.14 6.65
CA GLY A 12 2.33 -12.78 7.81
C GLY A 12 2.01 -13.37 9.19
N GLU A 13 1.13 -14.37 9.33
CA GLU A 13 0.92 -15.07 10.62
C GLU A 13 1.24 -16.57 10.52
N SER A 14 1.97 -17.09 11.52
CA SER A 14 2.26 -18.52 11.67
C SER A 14 1.00 -19.25 12.14
N GLY A 15 0.21 -19.77 11.21
CA GLY A 15 -0.99 -20.55 11.51
C GLY A 15 -1.91 -20.79 10.30
N PRO A 16 -2.87 -21.72 10.41
CA PRO A 16 -3.87 -21.95 9.38
C PRO A 16 -4.77 -20.72 9.20
N ASP A 17 -5.22 -20.49 7.97
CA ASP A 17 -6.12 -19.39 7.64
C ASP A 17 -7.36 -19.39 8.57
N PRO A 18 -7.79 -18.24 9.11
CA PRO A 18 -8.89 -18.19 10.08
C PRO A 18 -10.19 -18.77 9.53
N TYR A 19 -10.45 -18.64 8.21
CA TYR A 19 -11.63 -19.25 7.60
C TYR A 19 -11.51 -20.77 7.52
N ILE A 20 -10.32 -21.30 7.24
CA ILE A 20 -10.07 -22.74 7.27
C ILE A 20 -10.30 -23.26 8.69
N LYS A 21 -9.69 -22.62 9.69
CA LYS A 21 -9.78 -23.02 11.09
C LYS A 21 -11.24 -23.06 11.58
N GLU A 22 -12.03 -22.06 11.21
CA GLU A 22 -13.43 -21.97 11.61
C GLU A 22 -14.32 -23.00 10.89
N LEU A 23 -14.04 -23.30 9.62
CA LEU A 23 -14.77 -24.34 8.89
C LEU A 23 -14.45 -25.74 9.43
N GLU A 24 -13.17 -26.00 9.75
CA GLU A 24 -12.73 -27.27 10.32
C GLU A 24 -13.28 -27.49 11.74
N SER A 25 -13.40 -26.43 12.55
CA SER A 25 -14.03 -26.53 13.89
C SER A 25 -15.49 -26.96 13.83
N HIS A 26 -16.17 -26.73 12.69
CA HIS A 26 -17.54 -27.15 12.42
C HIS A 26 -17.65 -28.46 11.60
N GLY A 27 -16.55 -29.21 11.47
CA GLY A 27 -16.54 -30.51 10.78
C GLY A 27 -16.60 -30.41 9.25
N HIS A 28 -16.25 -29.26 8.68
CA HIS A 28 -16.09 -29.09 7.24
C HIS A 28 -14.64 -29.29 6.82
N LYS A 29 -14.44 -29.84 5.61
CA LYS A 29 -13.12 -29.93 4.99
C LYS A 29 -12.95 -28.75 4.04
N ALA A 30 -12.14 -27.77 4.44
CA ALA A 30 -11.92 -26.56 3.67
C ALA A 30 -10.63 -26.66 2.82
N THR A 31 -10.69 -26.22 1.57
CA THR A 31 -9.53 -26.05 0.69
C THR A 31 -9.49 -24.60 0.21
N LEU A 32 -8.35 -23.93 0.38
CA LEU A 32 -8.14 -22.55 -0.10
C LEU A 32 -7.40 -22.57 -1.43
N ILE A 33 -7.93 -21.84 -2.41
CA ILE A 33 -7.30 -21.58 -3.70
C ILE A 33 -7.13 -20.05 -3.83
N PRO A 34 -5.88 -19.55 -3.91
CA PRO A 34 -5.60 -18.16 -4.23
C PRO A 34 -6.10 -17.84 -5.65
N VAL A 35 -6.72 -16.67 -5.83
CA VAL A 35 -7.35 -16.28 -7.10
C VAL A 35 -6.82 -14.97 -7.67
N LEU A 36 -6.04 -14.23 -6.88
CA LEU A 36 -5.33 -13.03 -7.30
C LEU A 36 -3.85 -13.36 -7.47
N SER A 37 -3.24 -12.74 -8.48
CA SER A 37 -1.80 -12.75 -8.66
C SER A 37 -1.38 -11.34 -9.04
N PHE A 38 -0.37 -10.84 -8.35
CA PHE A 38 0.19 -9.53 -8.59
C PHE A 38 1.58 -9.65 -9.18
N LYS A 39 1.90 -8.77 -10.12
CA LYS A 39 3.24 -8.63 -10.66
C LYS A 39 3.66 -7.18 -10.56
N PHE A 40 4.81 -6.95 -9.94
CA PHE A 40 5.42 -5.64 -9.95
C PHE A 40 5.87 -5.28 -11.37
N VAL A 41 5.48 -4.09 -11.82
CA VAL A 41 5.86 -3.52 -13.10
C VAL A 41 6.51 -2.17 -12.87
N SER A 42 7.43 -1.78 -13.74
CA SER A 42 8.06 -0.45 -13.71
C SER A 42 8.79 -0.09 -12.40
N LEU A 43 9.37 -1.08 -11.70
CA LEU A 43 10.10 -0.88 -10.45
C LEU A 43 11.25 0.12 -10.58
N ASN A 44 11.98 0.11 -11.70
CA ASN A 44 13.05 1.09 -11.94
C ASN A 44 12.52 2.52 -12.01
N THR A 45 11.43 2.74 -12.76
CA THR A 45 10.78 4.06 -12.85
C THR A 45 10.20 4.50 -11.51
N LEU A 46 9.65 3.57 -10.73
CA LEU A 46 9.19 3.85 -9.38
C LEU A 46 10.35 4.31 -8.49
N SER A 47 11.47 3.58 -8.51
CA SER A 47 12.70 3.93 -7.80
C SER A 47 13.18 5.32 -8.23
N ASP A 48 13.35 5.60 -9.52
CA ASP A 48 13.82 6.90 -10.00
C ASP A 48 12.97 8.07 -9.51
N LYS A 49 11.64 7.90 -9.47
CA LYS A 49 10.72 8.94 -8.97
C LYS A 49 10.76 9.08 -7.45
N LEU A 50 10.88 7.97 -6.71
CA LEU A 50 11.00 7.99 -5.25
C LEU A 50 12.29 8.66 -4.78
N PHE A 51 13.35 8.58 -5.56
CA PHE A 51 14.63 9.26 -5.26
C PHE A 51 14.66 10.72 -5.75
N GLN A 52 13.52 11.28 -6.17
CA GLN A 52 13.35 12.69 -6.55
C GLN A 52 12.23 13.36 -5.71
N PRO A 53 12.37 13.41 -4.37
CA PRO A 53 11.37 13.99 -3.47
C PRO A 53 11.09 15.46 -3.79
N GLU A 54 12.07 16.22 -4.27
CA GLU A 54 11.96 17.64 -4.62
C GLU A 54 10.93 17.93 -5.73
N LYS A 55 10.62 16.96 -6.59
CA LYS A 55 9.65 17.16 -7.70
C LYS A 55 8.19 16.97 -7.29
N HIS A 56 7.95 16.53 -6.05
CA HIS A 56 6.62 16.12 -5.60
C HIS A 56 6.25 16.79 -4.28
N GLY A 57 4.96 17.05 -4.06
CA GLY A 57 4.46 17.63 -2.81
C GLY A 57 4.37 16.61 -1.67
N GLY A 58 4.30 15.33 -2.02
CA GLY A 58 4.06 14.24 -1.08
C GLY A 58 3.83 12.90 -1.78
N LEU A 59 3.47 11.88 -1.00
CA LEU A 59 3.21 10.51 -1.45
C LEU A 59 1.78 10.09 -1.14
N ILE A 60 1.21 9.21 -1.97
CA ILE A 60 -0.09 8.55 -1.71
C ILE A 60 0.04 7.05 -1.97
N PHE A 61 -0.14 6.22 -0.95
CA PHE A 61 -0.17 4.76 -1.05
C PHE A 61 -1.57 4.20 -0.80
N THR A 62 -2.16 3.56 -1.81
CA THR A 62 -3.49 2.93 -1.69
C THR A 62 -3.43 1.41 -1.53
N SER A 63 -2.23 0.83 -1.63
CA SER A 63 -1.98 -0.60 -1.46
C SER A 63 -0.63 -0.83 -0.80
N PRO A 64 -0.45 -1.94 -0.05
CA PRO A 64 0.86 -2.30 0.47
C PRO A 64 1.80 -2.48 -0.72
N MET A 65 2.75 -1.58 -0.87
CA MET A 65 3.80 -1.73 -1.87
C MET A 65 5.03 -2.29 -1.19
N CYS A 66 5.55 -3.39 -1.71
CA CYS A 66 6.90 -3.81 -1.41
C CYS A 66 7.86 -2.96 -2.24
N LEU A 67 8.56 -2.01 -1.61
CA LEU A 67 9.85 -1.57 -2.13
C LEU A 67 10.89 -2.64 -1.79
N GLU A 68 10.73 -3.81 -2.42
CA GLU A 68 11.74 -4.86 -2.40
C GLU A 68 12.71 -4.59 -3.56
N ALA A 69 13.63 -3.66 -3.32
CA ALA A 69 14.80 -3.47 -4.18
C ALA A 69 15.94 -2.93 -3.31
N ASP A 70 16.68 -3.87 -2.74
CA ASP A 70 17.74 -3.68 -1.72
C ASP A 70 18.98 -2.91 -2.22
N GLU A 71 19.10 -2.66 -3.53
CA GLU A 71 20.33 -2.06 -4.10
C GLU A 71 20.54 -0.58 -3.70
N ARG A 72 19.46 0.15 -3.40
CA ARG A 72 19.53 1.59 -3.03
C ARG A 72 19.09 1.87 -1.59
N ARG A 73 19.01 0.83 -0.76
CA ARG A 73 18.50 0.95 0.60
C ARG A 73 19.37 1.82 1.50
N GLU A 74 20.68 1.85 1.25
CA GLU A 74 21.61 2.72 1.95
C GLU A 74 21.38 4.21 1.59
N GLU A 75 21.23 4.52 0.30
CA GLU A 75 20.88 5.87 -0.17
C GLU A 75 19.50 6.32 0.35
N TRP A 76 18.53 5.38 0.41
CA TRP A 76 17.22 5.61 0.99
C TRP A 76 17.32 6.05 2.46
N ASN A 77 18.00 5.24 3.27
CA ASN A 77 18.12 5.46 4.71
C ASN A 77 18.97 6.68 5.06
N SER A 78 19.94 7.04 4.21
CA SER A 78 20.87 8.15 4.48
C SER A 78 20.32 9.52 4.11
N SER A 79 19.50 9.65 3.06
CA SER A 79 19.15 10.98 2.53
C SER A 79 17.73 11.14 2.01
N VAL A 80 17.07 10.09 1.54
CA VAL A 80 15.78 10.21 0.84
C VAL A 80 14.60 10.09 1.81
N LYS A 81 14.69 9.17 2.76
CA LYS A 81 13.67 8.93 3.78
C LYS A 81 13.28 10.20 4.53
N ASP A 82 14.25 10.97 5.00
CA ASP A 82 13.98 12.19 5.79
C ASP A 82 13.39 13.31 4.93
N LYS A 83 13.77 13.39 3.65
CA LYS A 83 13.17 14.33 2.68
C LYS A 83 11.71 14.01 2.38
N TRP A 84 11.31 12.74 2.45
CA TRP A 84 9.90 12.36 2.35
C TRP A 84 9.15 12.61 3.63
N ASN A 85 9.76 12.36 4.79
CA ASN A 85 9.14 12.62 6.09
C ASN A 85 8.93 14.11 6.40
N SER A 86 9.61 15.02 5.69
CA SER A 86 9.30 16.46 5.75
C SER A 86 8.12 16.87 4.87
N LYS A 87 7.51 15.91 4.14
CA LYS A 87 6.37 16.09 3.25
C LYS A 87 5.19 15.26 3.73
N SER A 88 4.03 15.50 3.13
CA SER A 88 2.82 14.74 3.43
C SER A 88 2.84 13.37 2.78
N ILE A 89 2.59 12.33 3.58
CA ILE A 89 2.53 10.93 3.13
C ILE A 89 1.17 10.38 3.50
N TYR A 90 0.35 10.11 2.50
CA TYR A 90 -1.03 9.65 2.65
C TYR A 90 -1.14 8.17 2.38
N VAL A 91 -1.97 7.47 3.17
CA VAL A 91 -2.22 6.05 3.00
C VAL A 91 -3.70 5.71 3.17
N VAL A 92 -4.16 4.67 2.48
CA VAL A 92 -5.49 4.09 2.72
C VAL A 92 -5.34 2.78 3.51
N GLY A 93 -5.94 2.74 4.69
CA GLY A 93 -6.02 1.54 5.52
C GLY A 93 -4.77 1.25 6.35
N LYS A 94 -4.96 0.40 7.38
CA LYS A 94 -3.94 0.09 8.38
C LYS A 94 -2.82 -0.81 7.87
N ALA A 95 -3.13 -1.74 6.96
CA ALA A 95 -2.13 -2.62 6.34
C ALA A 95 -1.15 -1.81 5.46
N THR A 96 -1.71 -1.05 4.52
CA THR A 96 -1.34 0.33 4.17
C THR A 96 -0.18 0.96 4.95
N ALA A 97 -0.60 1.60 6.03
CA ALA A 97 0.24 2.34 6.95
C ALA A 97 1.35 1.50 7.58
N ALA A 98 1.09 0.24 7.94
CA ALA A 98 2.09 -0.64 8.53
C ALA A 98 3.25 -0.91 7.56
N ALA A 99 2.96 -1.19 6.28
CA ALA A 99 3.99 -1.38 5.26
C ALA A 99 4.82 -0.09 5.05
N VAL A 100 4.16 1.07 5.03
CA VAL A 100 4.83 2.38 4.86
C VAL A 100 5.69 2.74 6.09
N ARG A 101 5.24 2.40 7.30
CA ARG A 101 6.04 2.57 8.53
C ARG A 101 7.27 1.66 8.55
N ASN A 102 7.19 0.46 7.97
CA ASN A 102 8.35 -0.43 7.83
C ASN A 102 9.42 0.15 6.88
N LEU A 103 9.04 1.04 5.95
CA LEU A 103 9.98 1.84 5.15
C LEU A 103 10.57 3.04 5.93
N GLY A 104 10.11 3.23 7.17
CA GLY A 104 10.47 4.31 8.08
C GLY A 104 9.82 5.66 7.75
N LEU A 105 8.73 5.63 6.99
CA LEU A 105 7.95 6.81 6.66
C LEU A 105 6.82 7.04 7.70
N ASN A 106 6.34 8.28 7.80
CA ASN A 106 5.28 8.69 8.73
C ASN A 106 3.95 8.92 7.99
N PRO A 107 3.10 7.89 7.83
CA PRO A 107 1.87 8.01 7.06
C PRO A 107 0.73 8.68 7.83
N LEU A 108 -0.17 9.32 7.07
CA LEU A 108 -1.43 9.94 7.49
C LEU A 108 -2.62 9.29 6.77
N GLY A 109 -3.79 9.32 7.39
CA GLY A 109 -5.03 8.88 6.75
C GLY A 109 -5.34 7.37 6.85
N GLU A 110 -4.62 6.62 7.68
CA GLU A 110 -4.82 5.17 7.82
C GLU A 110 -6.25 4.77 8.25
N ASP A 111 -6.95 5.65 8.96
CA ASP A 111 -8.32 5.46 9.43
C ASP A 111 -9.40 5.93 8.43
N THR A 112 -9.00 6.51 7.29
CA THR A 112 -9.96 6.97 6.25
C THR A 112 -10.70 5.80 5.58
N GLY A 113 -10.08 4.62 5.55
CA GLY A 113 -10.66 3.36 5.05
C GLY A 113 -10.89 3.30 3.53
N THR A 114 -11.09 4.43 2.85
CA THR A 114 -11.41 4.52 1.41
C THR A 114 -10.69 5.70 0.75
N ALA A 115 -10.51 5.63 -0.58
CA ALA A 115 -9.86 6.68 -1.35
C ALA A 115 -10.68 7.99 -1.35
N ASP A 116 -12.01 7.92 -1.31
CA ASP A 116 -12.89 9.09 -1.31
C ASP A 116 -12.78 9.92 -0.02
N VAL A 117 -12.68 9.23 1.13
CA VAL A 117 -12.47 9.91 2.41
C VAL A 117 -11.06 10.48 2.49
N LEU A 118 -10.07 9.76 1.95
CA LEU A 118 -8.69 10.24 1.89
C LEU A 118 -8.55 11.48 0.99
N SER A 119 -9.22 11.54 -0.16
CA SER A 119 -9.16 12.69 -1.06
C SER A 119 -9.74 13.95 -0.39
N SER A 120 -10.83 13.79 0.37
CA SER A 120 -11.40 14.88 1.17
C SER A 120 -10.41 15.41 2.22
N LEU A 121 -9.71 14.51 2.92
CA LEU A 121 -8.66 14.87 3.89
C LEU A 121 -7.49 15.63 3.22
N ILE A 122 -7.08 15.21 2.02
CA ILE A 122 -6.00 15.87 1.27
C ILE A 122 -6.42 17.29 0.89
N ILE A 123 -7.63 17.47 0.37
CA ILE A 123 -8.16 18.79 -0.04
C ILE A 123 -8.26 19.74 1.17
N GLU A 124 -8.61 19.22 2.35
CA GLU A 124 -8.71 20.03 3.58
C GLU A 124 -7.34 20.47 4.11
N ARG A 125 -6.31 19.63 3.97
CA ARG A 125 -4.98 19.88 4.57
C ARG A 125 -4.00 20.58 3.65
N GLU A 126 -4.04 20.31 2.35
CA GLU A 126 -3.04 20.78 1.40
C GLU A 126 -3.47 22.09 0.73
N ASP A 127 -2.49 22.98 0.50
CA ASP A 127 -2.71 24.17 -0.33
C ASP A 127 -2.78 23.76 -1.81
N THR A 128 -3.62 24.44 -2.59
CA THR A 128 -3.66 24.33 -4.06
C THR A 128 -2.33 24.60 -4.78
N ASN A 129 -1.36 25.23 -4.11
CA ASN A 129 -0.05 25.60 -4.67
C ASN A 129 1.06 24.55 -4.45
N ILE A 130 0.76 23.38 -3.88
CA ILE A 130 1.79 22.35 -3.67
C ILE A 130 2.23 21.70 -5.00
N PRO A 131 3.47 21.19 -5.10
CA PRO A 131 3.87 20.33 -6.22
C PRO A 131 3.01 19.05 -6.24
N PRO A 132 2.93 18.36 -7.39
CA PRO A 132 2.04 17.20 -7.54
C PRO A 132 2.35 16.09 -6.53
N LEU A 133 1.30 15.46 -6.00
CA LEU A 133 1.43 14.27 -5.16
C LEU A 133 1.78 13.05 -6.03
N PHE A 134 2.75 12.25 -5.60
CA PHE A 134 3.13 11.03 -6.30
C PHE A 134 2.37 9.83 -5.76
N SER A 135 1.59 9.18 -6.62
CA SER A 135 0.87 7.96 -6.26
C SER A 135 1.32 6.77 -7.12
N PRO A 136 2.07 5.83 -6.54
CA PRO A 136 2.40 4.57 -7.18
C PRO A 136 1.23 3.59 -7.01
N VAL A 137 0.30 3.60 -7.96
CA VAL A 137 -0.90 2.76 -7.93
C VAL A 137 -0.70 1.53 -8.80
N ALA A 138 -1.13 0.36 -8.31
CA ALA A 138 -1.25 -0.83 -9.14
C ALA A 138 -2.29 -0.61 -10.25
N GLN A 139 -2.01 -1.09 -11.47
CA GLN A 139 -3.04 -1.13 -12.51
C GLN A 139 -4.11 -2.16 -12.15
N SER A 140 -5.15 -1.71 -11.45
CA SER A 140 -6.44 -2.38 -11.51
C SER A 140 -7.06 -2.08 -12.87
N LYS A 141 -7.63 -3.09 -13.55
CA LYS A 141 -8.49 -2.85 -14.72
C LYS A 141 -9.73 -2.01 -14.39
N GLU A 142 -9.98 -1.74 -13.12
CA GLU A 142 -11.08 -0.94 -12.63
C GLU A 142 -10.61 0.46 -12.25
N LYS A 143 -11.06 1.43 -13.04
CA LYS A 143 -10.80 2.86 -12.92
C LYS A 143 -11.44 3.40 -11.65
N SER A 144 -10.69 3.59 -10.57
CA SER A 144 -11.20 4.32 -9.39
C SER A 144 -10.16 5.22 -8.70
N CYS A 145 -9.26 5.83 -9.47
CA CYS A 145 -8.56 7.03 -9.03
C CYS A 145 -8.91 8.16 -10.02
N PRO A 146 -9.69 9.20 -9.63
CA PRO A 146 -9.95 10.33 -10.49
C PRO A 146 -8.65 11.09 -10.74
N ARG A 147 -8.51 11.64 -11.94
CA ARG A 147 -7.50 12.64 -12.24
C ARG A 147 -7.83 13.88 -11.39
N LEU A 148 -7.01 14.14 -10.38
CA LEU A 148 -6.88 15.47 -9.77
C LEU A 148 -5.99 16.34 -10.65
#